data_AF-A0A7C1LQM0-F1
#
_entry.id   AF-A0A7C1LQM0-F1
#
_cell.length_a   1.000
_cell.length_b   1.000
_cell.length_c   1.000
_cell.angle_alpha   90.00
_cell.angle_beta   90.00
_cell.angle_gamma   90.00
#
_symmetry.space_group_name_H-M   'P 1'
#
loop_
_entity.id
_entity.type
_entity.pdbx_description
1 polymer ?
#
loop_
_entity_poly.entity_id
_entity_poly.type
_entity_poly.pdbx_seq_one_letter_code
_entity_poly.pdbx_strand_id
1 'polypeptide(L)'
;MVNKIENEFKIIHSKLRQLEQIYNSHEKNLHFSSLEKADAELYSQLLELAQAGLEKVRKHSDYFSKHSLYDDGMFWYDLFITISAAALRIRANQDQQDIPENVVKELTVLLVDISEFSSLHPSDIQKRNHEALGNTLYGFYSKDLLALTRKRSRESGLKKISEFVEWTIGRVEEIVQKE
;
A
#
# COMPACT_ATOMS: atom_id res chain seq x y z
N MET A 1 3.88 -1.18 26.08
CA MET A 1 3.36 -0.19 25.12
C MET A 1 2.96 -0.86 23.82
N VAL A 2 3.81 -1.73 23.26
CA VAL A 2 3.54 -2.60 22.09
C VAL A 2 2.15 -3.25 22.15
N ASN A 3 1.83 -4.02 23.20
CA ASN A 3 0.52 -4.69 23.33
C ASN A 3 -0.69 -3.74 23.28
N LYS A 4 -0.54 -2.46 23.63
CA LYS A 4 -1.62 -1.47 23.54
C LYS A 4 -1.80 -1.00 22.09
N ILE A 5 -0.71 -0.77 21.38
CA ILE A 5 -0.71 -0.36 19.97
C ILE A 5 -1.28 -1.49 19.11
N GLU A 6 -0.77 -2.71 19.25
CA GLU A 6 -1.28 -3.89 18.55
C GLU A 6 -2.80 -4.07 18.78
N ASN A 7 -3.27 -3.92 20.03
CA ASN A 7 -4.70 -3.96 20.34
C ASN A 7 -5.54 -2.90 19.61
N GLU A 8 -4.98 -1.71 19.35
CA GLU A 8 -5.68 -0.67 18.58
C GLU A 8 -5.79 -1.02 17.09
N PHE A 9 -4.92 -1.88 16.57
CA PHE A 9 -4.94 -2.36 15.18
C PHE A 9 -5.78 -3.63 14.99
N LYS A 10 -6.10 -4.40 16.05
CA LYS A 10 -6.87 -5.66 15.97
C LYS A 10 -8.14 -5.60 15.12
N ILE A 11 -8.93 -4.53 15.26
CA ILE A 11 -10.19 -4.40 14.52
C ILE A 11 -9.94 -4.21 13.03
N ILE A 12 -9.00 -3.34 12.66
CA ILE A 12 -8.69 -3.08 11.23
C ILE A 12 -7.95 -4.25 10.60
N HIS A 13 -7.11 -4.96 11.37
CA HIS A 13 -6.47 -6.18 10.90
C HIS A 13 -7.48 -7.32 10.69
N SER A 14 -8.47 -7.46 11.57
CA SER A 14 -9.56 -8.42 11.38
C SER A 14 -10.36 -8.15 10.10
N LYS A 15 -10.59 -6.88 9.76
CA LYS A 15 -11.26 -6.51 8.49
C LYS A 15 -10.40 -6.87 7.27
N LEU A 16 -9.08 -6.64 7.34
CA LEU A 16 -8.15 -7.07 6.29
C LEU A 16 -8.18 -8.60 6.10
N ARG A 17 -8.23 -9.38 7.18
CA ARG A 17 -8.38 -10.83 7.11
C ARG A 17 -9.72 -11.28 6.49
N GLN A 18 -10.80 -10.53 6.71
CA GLN A 18 -12.08 -10.81 6.05
C GLN A 18 -12.00 -10.54 4.54
N LEU A 19 -11.33 -9.46 4.13
CA LEU A 19 -11.04 -9.22 2.71
C LEU A 19 -10.23 -10.36 2.09
N GLU A 20 -9.26 -10.92 2.82
CA GLU A 20 -8.50 -12.10 2.39
C GLU A 20 -9.43 -13.24 1.99
N GLN A 21 -10.35 -13.59 2.87
CA GLN A 21 -11.26 -14.71 2.67
C GLN A 21 -12.20 -14.50 1.47
N ILE A 22 -12.59 -13.24 1.20
CA ILE A 22 -13.49 -12.90 0.10
C ILE A 22 -12.77 -12.97 -1.26
N TYR A 23 -11.52 -12.50 -1.34
CA TYR A 23 -10.79 -12.32 -2.60
C TYR A 23 -9.70 -13.40 -2.87
N ASN A 24 -9.45 -14.28 -1.89
CA ASN A 24 -8.53 -15.42 -1.94
C ASN A 24 -9.17 -16.67 -1.32
N SER A 25 -10.35 -17.05 -1.81
CA SER A 25 -11.24 -18.04 -1.19
C SER A 25 -10.69 -19.48 -1.12
N HIS A 26 -9.65 -19.79 -1.90
CA HIS A 26 -9.09 -21.14 -1.97
C HIS A 26 -7.87 -21.38 -1.06
N GLU A 27 -7.41 -20.39 -0.27
CA GLU A 27 -6.24 -20.48 0.63
C GLU A 27 -4.96 -21.05 -0.02
N LYS A 28 -4.88 -21.13 -1.35
CA LYS A 28 -3.74 -21.72 -2.06
C LYS A 28 -2.47 -20.85 -1.97
N ASN A 29 -2.62 -19.64 -1.46
CA ASN A 29 -1.55 -18.66 -1.32
C ASN A 29 -1.50 -18.17 0.13
N LEU A 30 -0.42 -18.51 0.82
CA LEU A 30 -0.01 -17.80 2.03
C LEU A 30 0.26 -16.34 1.67
N HIS A 31 -0.39 -15.41 2.38
CA HIS A 31 -0.19 -13.95 2.27
C HIS A 31 -0.59 -13.34 0.92
N PHE A 32 -1.79 -13.58 0.40
CA PHE A 32 -2.33 -12.75 -0.70
C PHE A 32 -1.51 -12.68 -2.02
N SER A 33 -0.57 -13.60 -2.28
CA SER A 33 0.32 -13.47 -3.45
C SER A 33 -0.39 -13.47 -4.81
N SER A 34 -1.62 -13.99 -4.90
CA SER A 34 -2.49 -13.80 -6.06
C SER A 34 -3.96 -13.70 -5.66
N LEU A 35 -4.65 -12.67 -6.13
CA LEU A 35 -6.09 -12.50 -5.96
C LEU A 35 -6.88 -13.10 -7.13
N GLU A 36 -8.06 -13.66 -6.84
CA GLU A 36 -8.96 -14.18 -7.87
C GLU A 36 -9.57 -13.05 -8.71
N LYS A 37 -9.88 -11.92 -8.09
CA LYS A 37 -10.40 -10.71 -8.72
C LYS A 37 -9.93 -9.46 -7.98
N ALA A 38 -9.98 -8.32 -8.65
CA ALA A 38 -9.84 -7.01 -8.04
C ALA A 38 -10.93 -6.11 -8.64
N ASP A 39 -11.73 -5.47 -7.79
CA ASP A 39 -12.88 -4.65 -8.16
C ASP A 39 -12.91 -3.34 -7.36
N ALA A 40 -13.84 -2.45 -7.70
CA ALA A 40 -13.95 -1.13 -7.08
C ALA A 40 -14.21 -1.23 -5.56
N GLU A 41 -14.92 -2.27 -5.13
CA GLU A 41 -15.24 -2.53 -3.73
C GLU A 41 -13.98 -2.90 -2.95
N LEU A 42 -13.15 -3.82 -3.47
CA LEU A 42 -11.85 -4.14 -2.88
C LEU A 42 -11.00 -2.88 -2.70
N TYR A 43 -10.85 -2.07 -3.75
CA TYR A 43 -10.02 -0.86 -3.68
C TYR A 43 -10.54 0.17 -2.68
N SER A 44 -11.86 0.32 -2.58
CA SER A 44 -12.49 1.20 -1.60
C SER A 44 -12.22 0.74 -0.18
N GLN A 45 -12.35 -0.57 0.09
CA GLN A 45 -12.05 -1.12 1.42
C GLN A 45 -10.56 -1.08 1.76
N LEU A 46 -9.67 -1.31 0.79
CA LEU A 46 -8.22 -1.15 0.99
C LEU A 46 -7.84 0.29 1.33
N LEU A 47 -8.47 1.26 0.65
CA LEU A 47 -8.31 2.68 0.96
C LEU A 47 -8.78 3.00 2.38
N GLU A 48 -9.98 2.58 2.77
CA GLU A 48 -10.49 2.78 4.14
C GLU A 48 -9.55 2.20 5.21
N LEU A 49 -9.04 0.99 4.98
CA LEU A 49 -8.10 0.33 5.89
C LEU A 49 -6.77 1.08 5.97
N ALA A 50 -6.22 1.52 4.84
CA ALA A 50 -4.99 2.30 4.80
C ALA A 50 -5.15 3.65 5.52
N GLN A 51 -6.29 4.34 5.33
CA GLN A 51 -6.60 5.58 6.04
C GLN A 51 -6.67 5.36 7.56
N ALA A 52 -7.43 4.37 8.01
CA ALA A 52 -7.57 4.04 9.43
C ALA A 52 -6.25 3.58 10.06
N GLY A 53 -5.44 2.82 9.31
CA GLY A 53 -4.10 2.41 9.72
C GLY A 53 -3.16 3.59 9.88
N LEU A 54 -3.15 4.52 8.91
CA LEU A 54 -2.27 5.69 8.95
C LEU A 54 -2.69 6.66 10.05
N GLU A 55 -3.98 6.83 10.30
CA GLU A 55 -4.49 7.61 11.43
C GLU A 55 -3.94 7.08 12.76
N LYS A 56 -3.94 5.75 12.96
CA LYS A 56 -3.37 5.12 14.17
C LYS A 56 -1.86 5.29 14.25
N VAL A 57 -1.14 5.13 13.14
CA VAL A 57 0.32 5.38 13.10
C VAL A 57 0.62 6.82 13.49
N ARG A 58 -0.12 7.79 12.94
CA ARG A 58 0.04 9.22 13.26
C ARG A 58 -0.31 9.54 14.71
N LYS A 59 -1.36 8.91 15.26
CA LYS A 59 -1.72 9.02 16.69
C LYS A 59 -0.58 8.56 17.61
N HIS A 60 0.20 7.58 17.18
CA HIS A 60 1.37 7.05 17.90
C HIS A 60 2.69 7.39 17.20
N SER A 61 2.79 8.57 16.56
CA SER A 61 3.95 8.95 15.74
C SER A 61 5.27 8.88 16.50
N ASP A 62 5.30 9.35 17.74
CA ASP A 62 6.49 9.28 18.62
C ASP A 62 6.99 7.85 18.82
N TYR A 63 6.06 6.88 18.86
CA TYR A 63 6.40 5.47 18.97
C TYR A 63 6.97 4.94 17.66
N PHE A 64 6.23 5.10 16.55
CA PHE A 64 6.62 4.60 15.22
C PHE A 64 7.81 5.36 14.60
N SER A 65 8.21 6.50 15.16
CA SER A 65 9.47 7.16 14.82
C SER A 65 10.72 6.40 15.28
N LYS A 66 10.55 5.44 16.21
CA LYS A 66 11.65 4.69 16.85
C LYS A 66 11.49 3.17 16.76
N HIS A 67 10.32 2.71 16.33
CA HIS A 67 9.96 1.30 16.29
C HIS A 67 9.43 0.93 14.91
N SER A 68 9.48 -0.35 14.58
CA SER A 68 9.00 -0.85 13.29
C SER A 68 7.48 -0.79 13.21
N LEU A 69 6.96 -0.65 11.99
CA LEU A 69 5.54 -0.84 11.72
C LEU A 69 5.06 -2.25 12.07
N TYR A 70 5.92 -3.27 12.19
CA TYR A 70 5.51 -4.62 12.64
C TYR A 70 4.82 -4.65 14.01
N ASP A 71 5.06 -3.65 14.86
CA ASP A 71 4.43 -3.52 16.18
C ASP A 71 2.93 -3.20 16.10
N ASP A 72 2.40 -3.01 14.89
CA ASP A 72 0.97 -2.92 14.59
C ASP A 72 0.26 -4.29 14.51
N GLY A 73 0.99 -5.39 14.75
CA GLY A 73 0.46 -6.75 14.61
C GLY A 73 0.57 -7.32 13.19
N MET A 74 1.54 -6.86 12.38
CA MET A 74 1.73 -7.20 10.96
C MET A 74 0.66 -6.62 10.03
N PHE A 75 -0.13 -5.64 10.47
CA PHE A 75 -1.21 -5.06 9.69
C PHE A 75 -0.72 -4.40 8.40
N TRP A 76 0.23 -3.46 8.49
CA TRP A 76 0.76 -2.77 7.31
C TRP A 76 1.48 -3.73 6.36
N TYR A 77 2.12 -4.75 6.92
CA TYR A 77 2.75 -5.80 6.13
C TYR A 77 1.74 -6.52 5.24
N ASP A 78 0.69 -7.07 5.85
CA ASP A 78 -0.37 -7.79 5.14
C ASP A 78 -1.11 -6.85 4.17
N LEU A 79 -1.32 -5.59 4.56
CA LEU A 79 -2.00 -4.60 3.73
C LEU A 79 -1.21 -4.25 2.46
N PHE A 80 0.11 -4.03 2.58
CA PHE A 80 0.96 -3.77 1.43
C PHE A 80 0.96 -4.93 0.44
N ILE A 81 1.02 -6.16 0.93
CA ILE A 81 0.97 -7.33 0.05
C ILE A 81 -0.38 -7.41 -0.66
N THR A 82 -1.48 -7.14 0.04
CA THR A 82 -2.83 -7.16 -0.54
C THR A 82 -3.00 -6.10 -1.63
N ILE A 83 -2.53 -4.86 -1.38
CA ILE A 83 -2.56 -3.76 -2.35
C ILE A 83 -1.72 -4.13 -3.59
N SER A 84 -0.52 -4.65 -3.37
CA SER A 84 0.39 -5.10 -4.43
C SER A 84 -0.26 -6.15 -5.34
N ALA A 85 -0.88 -7.17 -4.74
CA ALA A 85 -1.55 -8.24 -5.47
C ALA A 85 -2.81 -7.75 -6.23
N ALA A 86 -3.59 -6.85 -5.63
CA ALA A 86 -4.73 -6.22 -6.29
C ALA A 86 -4.30 -5.46 -7.54
N ALA A 87 -3.23 -4.68 -7.46
CA ALA A 87 -2.74 -3.89 -8.59
C ALA A 87 -2.19 -4.77 -9.72
N LEU A 88 -1.48 -5.85 -9.39
CA LEU A 88 -1.06 -6.84 -10.39
C LEU A 88 -2.26 -7.54 -11.03
N ARG A 89 -3.34 -7.81 -10.28
CA ARG A 89 -4.56 -8.40 -10.83
C ARG A 89 -5.27 -7.47 -11.81
N ILE A 90 -5.34 -6.18 -11.50
CA ILE A 90 -5.86 -5.15 -12.42
C ILE A 90 -5.02 -5.12 -13.70
N ARG A 91 -3.69 -5.10 -13.59
CA ARG A 91 -2.81 -5.11 -14.77
C ARG A 91 -3.05 -6.32 -15.66
N ALA A 92 -3.17 -7.50 -15.06
CA ALA A 92 -3.35 -8.76 -15.78
C ALA A 92 -4.74 -8.89 -16.42
N ASN A 93 -5.74 -8.16 -15.91
CA ASN A 93 -7.13 -8.28 -16.34
C ASN A 93 -7.66 -6.92 -16.79
N GLN A 94 -7.17 -6.48 -17.97
CA GLN A 94 -7.51 -5.19 -18.58
C GLN A 94 -9.01 -5.01 -18.85
N ASP A 95 -9.78 -6.11 -18.84
CA ASP A 95 -11.23 -6.15 -19.08
C ASP A 95 -12.08 -6.01 -17.81
N GLN A 96 -11.47 -5.89 -16.62
CA GLN A 96 -12.21 -5.90 -15.35
C GLN A 96 -12.14 -4.58 -14.57
N GLN A 97 -13.21 -3.81 -14.80
CA GLN A 97 -13.83 -2.84 -13.90
C GLN A 97 -13.22 -1.44 -13.76
N ASP A 98 -14.12 -0.47 -13.80
CA ASP A 98 -13.90 0.95 -13.64
C ASP A 98 -13.60 1.26 -12.17
N ILE A 99 -12.37 0.99 -11.73
CA ILE A 99 -11.89 1.38 -10.39
C ILE A 99 -11.91 2.92 -10.36
N PRO A 100 -12.66 3.56 -9.44
CA PRO A 100 -12.77 5.00 -9.43
C PRO A 100 -11.39 5.66 -9.29
N GLU A 101 -11.08 6.58 -10.22
CA GLU A 101 -9.75 7.21 -10.29
C GLU A 101 -9.37 7.91 -8.98
N ASN A 102 -10.35 8.50 -8.28
CA ASN A 102 -10.14 9.13 -6.98
C ASN A 102 -9.65 8.13 -5.92
N VAL A 103 -10.16 6.90 -5.91
CA VAL A 103 -9.74 5.85 -4.97
C VAL A 103 -8.28 5.47 -5.22
N VAL A 104 -7.89 5.30 -6.48
CA VAL A 104 -6.49 4.99 -6.86
C VAL A 104 -5.55 6.13 -6.47
N LYS A 105 -5.95 7.38 -6.76
CA LYS A 105 -5.17 8.58 -6.42
C LYS A 105 -4.97 8.71 -4.91
N GLU A 106 -6.03 8.56 -4.12
CA GLU A 106 -5.96 8.64 -2.66
C GLU A 106 -5.12 7.50 -2.06
N LEU A 107 -5.29 6.27 -2.53
CA LEU A 107 -4.48 5.14 -2.08
C LEU A 107 -2.99 5.36 -2.41
N THR A 108 -2.70 5.87 -3.61
CA THR A 108 -1.32 6.23 -4.01
C THR A 108 -0.72 7.29 -3.08
N VAL A 109 -1.49 8.33 -2.73
CA VAL A 109 -1.06 9.36 -1.76
C VAL A 109 -0.77 8.74 -0.39
N LEU A 110 -1.59 7.80 0.07
CA LEU A 110 -1.36 7.12 1.35
C LEU A 110 -0.10 6.26 1.37
N LEU A 111 0.21 5.57 0.27
CA LEU A 111 1.45 4.77 0.14
C LEU A 111 2.70 5.68 0.18
N VAL A 112 2.61 6.88 -0.38
CA VAL A 112 3.64 7.91 -0.22
C VAL A 112 3.71 8.42 1.22
N ASP A 113 2.58 8.70 1.87
CA ASP A 113 2.56 9.21 3.25
C ASP A 113 3.11 8.21 4.27
N ILE A 114 2.70 6.94 4.19
CA ILE A 114 3.18 5.91 5.10
C ILE A 114 4.66 5.59 4.89
N SER A 115 5.24 5.98 3.74
CA SER A 115 6.68 5.86 3.51
C SER A 115 7.50 6.64 4.53
N GLU A 116 6.94 7.68 5.16
CA GLU A 116 7.57 8.37 6.29
C GLU A 116 7.98 7.40 7.40
N PHE A 117 7.12 6.42 7.70
CA PHE A 117 7.29 5.45 8.77
C PHE A 117 7.92 4.15 8.26
N SER A 118 7.52 3.68 7.07
CA SER A 118 8.05 2.43 6.53
C SER A 118 9.51 2.53 6.08
N SER A 119 10.05 3.74 5.88
CA SER A 119 11.46 3.98 5.47
C SER A 119 12.42 4.29 6.62
N LEU A 120 11.95 4.36 7.88
CA LEU A 120 12.80 4.73 9.02
C LEU A 120 13.90 3.71 9.31
N HIS A 121 13.58 2.44 9.13
CA HIS A 121 14.50 1.34 9.33
C HIS A 121 14.48 0.45 8.08
N PRO A 122 15.58 0.43 7.28
CA PRO A 122 15.67 -0.43 6.12
C PRO A 122 15.35 -1.88 6.50
N SER A 123 14.21 -2.37 6.04
CA SER A 123 13.67 -3.67 6.42
C SER A 123 12.67 -4.15 5.37
N ASP A 124 12.15 -5.36 5.56
CA ASP A 124 11.18 -5.94 4.61
C ASP A 124 9.92 -5.06 4.45
N ILE A 125 9.51 -4.30 5.48
CA ILE A 125 8.35 -3.41 5.39
C ILE A 125 8.54 -2.29 4.36
N GLN A 126 9.76 -1.76 4.21
CA GLN A 126 10.06 -0.75 3.20
C GLN A 126 9.91 -1.35 1.80
N LYS A 127 10.40 -2.59 1.62
CA LYS A 127 10.27 -3.32 0.35
C LYS A 127 8.81 -3.58 0.01
N ARG A 128 8.00 -3.99 0.99
CA ARG A 128 6.55 -4.17 0.78
C ARG A 128 5.85 -2.88 0.39
N ASN A 129 6.22 -1.74 0.97
CA ASN A 129 5.68 -0.46 0.51
C ASN A 129 6.13 -0.11 -0.92
N HIS A 130 7.40 -0.36 -1.28
CA HIS A 130 7.87 -0.20 -2.66
C HIS A 130 7.07 -1.07 -3.64
N GLU A 131 6.80 -2.34 -3.28
CA GLU A 131 5.99 -3.25 -4.09
C GLU A 131 4.55 -2.75 -4.23
N ALA A 132 3.92 -2.34 -3.12
CA ALA A 132 2.56 -1.82 -3.12
C ALA A 132 2.43 -0.55 -3.99
N LEU A 133 3.32 0.43 -3.81
CA LEU A 133 3.31 1.66 -4.60
C LEU A 133 3.66 1.36 -6.06
N GLY A 134 4.74 0.62 -6.30
CA GLY A 134 5.21 0.30 -7.65
C GLY A 134 4.17 -0.45 -8.46
N ASN A 135 3.56 -1.48 -7.89
CA ASN A 135 2.52 -2.25 -8.59
C ASN A 135 1.25 -1.42 -8.78
N THR A 136 0.87 -0.55 -7.83
CA THR A 136 -0.24 0.40 -8.03
C THR A 136 0.02 1.32 -9.22
N LEU A 137 1.21 1.92 -9.29
CA LEU A 137 1.59 2.81 -10.40
C LEU A 137 1.70 2.06 -11.73
N TYR A 138 2.12 0.80 -11.71
CA TYR A 138 2.21 -0.04 -12.91
C TYR A 138 0.83 -0.50 -13.39
N GLY A 139 -0.05 -0.92 -12.47
CA GLY A 139 -1.41 -1.35 -12.76
C GLY A 139 -2.29 -0.22 -13.32
N PHE A 140 -2.15 0.99 -12.79
CA PHE A 140 -2.90 2.18 -13.20
C PHE A 140 -2.03 3.22 -13.92
N TYR A 141 -1.06 2.75 -14.70
CA TYR A 141 -0.03 3.59 -15.29
C TYR A 141 -0.62 4.77 -16.09
N SER A 142 -0.36 5.99 -15.60
CA SER A 142 -0.70 7.23 -16.28
C SER A 142 0.27 8.34 -15.87
N LYS A 143 0.53 9.28 -16.78
CA LYS A 143 1.41 10.44 -16.50
C LYS A 143 0.89 11.28 -15.33
N ASP A 144 -0.43 11.39 -15.20
CA ASP A 144 -1.07 12.17 -14.15
C ASP A 144 -0.88 11.51 -12.77
N LEU A 145 -0.96 10.18 -12.68
CA LEU A 145 -0.71 9.47 -11.43
C LEU A 145 0.76 9.54 -11.00
N LEU A 146 1.70 9.45 -11.96
CA LEU A 146 3.13 9.67 -11.68
C LEU A 146 3.39 11.11 -11.20
N ALA A 147 2.79 12.10 -11.86
CA ALA A 147 2.93 13.51 -11.48
C ALA A 147 2.34 13.79 -10.10
N LEU A 148 1.18 13.21 -9.76
CA LEU A 148 0.58 13.27 -8.44
C LEU A 148 1.53 12.70 -7.38
N THR A 149 2.09 11.52 -7.63
CA THR A 149 3.01 10.83 -6.72
C THR A 149 4.26 11.67 -6.45
N ARG A 150 4.89 12.20 -7.51
CA ARG A 150 6.05 13.12 -7.39
C ARG A 150 5.69 14.44 -6.71
N LYS A 151 4.49 14.97 -6.92
CA LYS A 151 4.02 16.19 -6.24
C LYS A 151 3.88 15.92 -4.74
N ARG A 152 3.21 14.83 -4.36
CA ARG A 152 2.99 14.48 -2.95
C ARG A 152 4.31 14.23 -2.20
N SER A 153 5.26 13.53 -2.81
CA SER A 153 6.56 13.28 -2.18
C SER A 153 7.31 14.58 -1.90
N ARG A 154 7.28 15.55 -2.83
CA ARG A 154 7.88 16.88 -2.64
C ARG A 154 7.19 17.68 -1.53
N GLU A 155 5.86 17.61 -1.45
CA GLU A 155 5.07 18.29 -0.40
C GLU A 155 5.37 17.76 1.01
N SER A 156 5.86 16.53 1.15
CA SER A 156 6.30 15.99 2.45
C SER A 156 7.50 16.74 3.03
N GLY A 157 8.32 17.39 2.19
CA GLY A 157 9.57 18.04 2.59
C GLY A 157 10.69 17.08 3.02
N LEU A 158 10.47 15.77 3.01
CA LEU A 158 11.42 14.77 3.48
C LEU A 158 12.18 14.13 2.31
N LYS A 159 13.51 14.38 2.25
CA LYS A 159 14.37 13.87 1.16
C LYS A 159 14.24 12.36 0.95
N LYS A 160 14.16 11.58 2.03
CA LYS A 160 14.00 10.11 2.00
C LYS A 160 12.71 9.66 1.29
N ILE A 161 11.62 10.42 1.41
CA ILE A 161 10.34 10.12 0.76
C ILE A 161 10.45 10.40 -0.74
N SER A 162 11.09 11.51 -1.11
CA SER A 162 11.39 11.81 -2.51
C SER A 162 12.27 10.74 -3.16
N GLU A 163 13.34 10.30 -2.47
CA GLU A 163 14.21 9.22 -2.95
C GLU A 163 13.46 7.88 -3.10
N PHE A 164 12.61 7.54 -2.13
CA PHE A 164 11.72 6.37 -2.19
C PHE A 164 10.80 6.41 -3.42
N VAL A 165 10.15 7.55 -3.67
CA VAL A 165 9.22 7.73 -4.79
C VAL A 165 9.94 7.72 -6.14
N GLU A 166 11.03 8.46 -6.31
CA GLU A 166 11.75 8.48 -7.60
C GLU A 166 12.35 7.12 -7.94
N TRP A 167 12.88 6.39 -6.94
CA TRP A 167 13.33 5.01 -7.16
C TRP A 167 12.17 4.13 -7.64
N THR A 168 11.02 4.21 -6.96
CA THR A 168 9.84 3.39 -7.32
C THR A 168 9.34 3.71 -8.72
N ILE A 169 9.22 4.99 -9.07
CA ILE A 169 8.76 5.41 -10.40
C ILE A 169 9.76 4.98 -11.48
N GLY A 170 11.06 5.15 -11.25
CA GLY A 170 12.09 4.73 -12.21
C GLY A 170 11.99 3.24 -12.53
N ARG A 171 11.73 2.40 -11.51
CA ARG A 171 11.48 0.96 -11.73
C ARG A 171 10.24 0.69 -12.57
N VAL A 172 9.15 1.41 -12.34
CA VAL A 172 7.91 1.26 -13.11
C VAL A 172 8.11 1.70 -14.57
N GLU A 173 8.73 2.85 -14.79
CA GLU A 173 9.04 3.38 -16.13
C GLU A 173 9.95 2.41 -16.91
N GLU A 174 10.95 1.80 -16.27
CA GLU A 174 11.81 0.78 -16.89
C GLU A 174 11.04 -0.49 -17.31
N ILE A 175 10.05 -0.92 -16.51
CA ILE A 175 9.24 -2.11 -16.83
C ILE A 175 8.32 -1.80 -18.01
N VAL A 176 7.62 -0.66 -17.96
CA VAL A 176 6.69 -0.24 -19.01
C VAL A 176 7.39 -0.02 -20.35
N GLN A 177 8.65 0.43 -20.37
CA GLN A 177 9.43 0.60 -21.60
C GLN A 177 9.85 -0.73 -22.26
N LYS A 178 9.82 -1.85 -21.53
CA LYS A 178 10.24 -3.16 -22.02
C LYS A 178 9.08 -4.01 -22.55
N GLU A 179 7.85 -3.56 -22.38
CA GLU A 179 6.62 -4.18 -22.89
C GLU A 179 6.25 -3.60 -24.27
#